data_AF-A0A952U178-F1
#
_entry.id   AF-A0A952U178-F1
#
_cell.length_a   1.000
_cell.length_b   1.000
_cell.length_c   1.000
_cell.angle_alpha   90.00
_cell.angle_beta   90.00
_cell.angle_gamma   90.00
#
_symmetry.space_group_name_H-M   'P 1'
#
loop_
_entity.id
_entity.type
_entity.pdbx_description
1 polymer ?
#
loop_
_entity_poly.entity_id
_entity_poly.type
_entity_poly.pdbx_seq_one_letter_code
_entity_poly.pdbx_strand_id
1 'polypeptide(L)'
;MAKKFSRPQAGSMLVLVIAFIFLILCLAVVMGLGFVRLVGTNTEQRTAIEAAAIAVARDLSAIVVNTPECGFVSLSDYAPVGAATQNGDGFAMPVRSINTLIGTARLDLIIGDLMDQDVMRELAKRDMQDALSAKDQLLNVLAASMAPGGSATDKDGNAITPYVDAENAYRNNQIRMTGASNYVPNSMVLALGSIQGGLSTAIPVPKPASTAPVPNSQQVNGFYKSFVNIPYGGVDFVFGGIGPNVKIVDYRNWVATIPSLPYQMQTIVRAEAVQHMTDPYNPNGYDVKAVACAQPASVHDPLPQPGALSISFPDGAVPEIRSPRDVYENTDLKGGVVDLLTAKAGDYPTDPGSNMAPTSWPVASALNTSNAWLTGLHDWIRRAGTKADIDSIINMQTTPLDSASPSTAAWVAPVVQGGPYLNIGTVPAGIIHIYKFDMDGVVTYQSRLLTPYPLYVSSNEQMYAETMMAIPNSSVPIQTYSVPLPDGNKDIQLMKRWDVYIRDEVRNPGSIRGGKHGGEPLAKPLVVKNLSSTDRTTMLLQKRGAY
;
A
#
# COMPACT_ATOMS: atom_id res chain seq x y z
N MET A 1 -86.92 -73.17 -26.05
CA MET A 1 -85.75 -72.51 -26.70
C MET A 1 -85.20 -71.47 -25.74
N ALA A 2 -84.16 -71.81 -24.97
CA ALA A 2 -83.45 -70.86 -24.10
C ALA A 2 -82.14 -70.46 -24.79
N LYS A 3 -82.00 -69.18 -25.16
CA LYS A 3 -80.73 -68.62 -25.67
C LYS A 3 -79.73 -68.54 -24.51
N LYS A 4 -78.78 -69.47 -24.50
CA LYS A 4 -77.63 -69.46 -23.58
C LYS A 4 -76.65 -68.39 -24.07
N PHE A 5 -76.62 -67.24 -23.42
CA PHE A 5 -75.57 -66.23 -23.63
C PHE A 5 -74.26 -66.74 -23.03
N SER A 6 -73.30 -67.07 -23.88
CA SER A 6 -71.90 -67.24 -23.51
C SER A 6 -71.30 -65.86 -23.27
N ARG A 7 -71.01 -65.50 -22.01
CA ARG A 7 -70.07 -64.41 -21.68
C ARG A 7 -68.66 -64.99 -21.61
N PRO A 8 -67.71 -64.58 -22.46
CA PRO A 8 -66.31 -64.93 -22.24
C PRO A 8 -65.79 -64.16 -21.01
N GLN A 9 -65.52 -64.89 -19.92
CA GLN A 9 -64.67 -64.43 -18.82
C GLN A 9 -63.21 -64.50 -19.28
N ALA A 10 -62.75 -63.46 -19.96
CA ALA A 10 -61.34 -63.11 -20.01
C ALA A 10 -61.27 -61.62 -19.67
N GLY A 11 -61.16 -61.34 -18.37
CA GLY A 11 -61.00 -59.98 -17.87
C GLY A 11 -59.76 -59.34 -18.49
N SER A 12 -59.92 -58.12 -18.96
CA SER A 12 -58.93 -57.34 -19.70
C SER A 12 -57.74 -56.90 -18.82
N MET A 13 -56.96 -57.86 -18.33
CA MET A 13 -55.81 -57.60 -17.45
C MET A 13 -54.74 -56.76 -18.17
N LEU A 14 -54.61 -56.93 -19.49
CA LEU A 14 -53.71 -56.14 -20.34
C LEU A 14 -54.09 -54.64 -20.36
N VAL A 15 -55.39 -54.32 -20.47
CA VAL A 15 -55.88 -52.92 -20.48
C VAL A 15 -55.66 -52.28 -19.12
N LEU A 16 -55.82 -53.02 -18.02
CA LEU A 16 -55.54 -52.53 -16.67
C LEU A 16 -54.05 -52.21 -16.48
N VAL A 17 -53.16 -53.10 -16.94
CA VAL A 17 -51.70 -52.90 -16.87
C VAL A 17 -51.26 -51.70 -17.70
N ILE A 18 -51.77 -51.57 -18.93
CA ILE A 18 -51.48 -50.39 -19.78
C ILE A 18 -51.98 -49.10 -19.12
N ALA A 19 -53.18 -49.10 -18.55
CA ALA A 19 -53.73 -47.93 -17.85
C ALA A 19 -52.89 -47.52 -16.63
N PHE A 20 -52.41 -48.48 -15.83
CA PHE A 20 -51.54 -48.20 -14.69
C PHE A 20 -50.18 -47.66 -15.11
N ILE A 21 -49.57 -48.22 -16.16
CA ILE A 21 -48.31 -47.70 -16.71
C ILE A 21 -48.52 -46.26 -17.20
N PHE A 22 -49.60 -45.99 -17.93
CA PHE A 22 -49.91 -44.64 -18.41
C PHE A 22 -50.13 -43.65 -17.25
N LEU A 23 -50.83 -44.07 -16.18
CA LEU A 23 -51.03 -43.27 -14.99
C LEU A 23 -49.71 -42.93 -14.29
N ILE A 24 -48.84 -43.93 -14.08
CA ILE A 24 -47.52 -43.74 -13.46
C ILE A 24 -46.65 -42.82 -14.33
N LEU A 25 -46.68 -43.01 -15.65
CA LEU A 25 -45.90 -42.21 -16.59
C LEU A 25 -46.40 -40.75 -16.60
N CYS A 26 -47.71 -40.53 -16.59
CA CYS A 26 -48.30 -39.20 -16.44
C CYS A 26 -47.91 -38.53 -15.10
N LEU A 27 -47.96 -39.26 -13.98
CA LEU A 27 -47.54 -38.75 -12.68
C LEU A 27 -46.05 -38.38 -12.66
N ALA A 28 -45.20 -39.23 -13.24
CA ALA A 28 -43.77 -38.98 -13.33
C ALA A 28 -43.45 -37.75 -14.21
N VAL A 29 -44.19 -37.55 -15.31
CA VAL A 29 -44.04 -36.36 -16.17
C VAL A 29 -44.47 -35.09 -15.42
N VAL A 30 -45.61 -35.11 -14.72
CA VAL A 30 -46.08 -33.96 -13.93
C VAL A 30 -45.09 -33.63 -12.80
N MET A 31 -44.61 -34.63 -12.08
CA MET A 31 -43.58 -34.46 -11.05
C MET A 31 -42.27 -33.93 -11.66
N GLY A 32 -41.84 -34.46 -12.80
CA GLY A 32 -40.63 -34.02 -13.50
C GLY A 32 -40.72 -32.56 -13.94
N LEU A 33 -41.85 -32.13 -14.50
CA LEU A 33 -42.09 -30.73 -14.87
C LEU A 33 -42.10 -29.81 -13.64
N GLY A 34 -42.73 -30.23 -12.54
CA GLY A 34 -42.73 -29.48 -11.28
C GLY A 34 -41.32 -29.34 -10.68
N PHE A 35 -40.53 -30.42 -10.72
CA PHE A 35 -39.16 -30.43 -10.25
C PHE A 35 -38.24 -29.55 -11.10
N VAL A 36 -38.31 -29.65 -12.43
CA VAL A 36 -37.54 -28.80 -13.35
C VAL A 36 -37.85 -27.33 -13.12
N ARG A 37 -39.13 -26.98 -12.91
CA ARG A 37 -39.54 -25.61 -12.59
C ARG A 37 -38.96 -25.14 -11.25
N LEU A 38 -39.04 -25.96 -10.20
CA LEU A 38 -38.48 -25.61 -8.89
C LEU A 38 -36.95 -25.41 -8.94
N VAL A 39 -36.24 -26.32 -9.60
CA VAL A 39 -34.78 -26.26 -9.74
C VAL A 39 -34.36 -25.09 -10.63
N GLY A 40 -35.06 -24.87 -11.75
CA GLY A 40 -34.81 -23.74 -12.65
C GLY A 40 -34.94 -22.42 -11.92
N THR A 41 -36.06 -22.23 -11.21
CA THR A 41 -36.33 -21.00 -10.48
C THR A 41 -35.37 -20.78 -9.29
N ASN A 42 -34.94 -21.83 -8.59
CA ASN A 42 -33.90 -21.71 -7.55
C ASN A 42 -32.56 -21.28 -8.16
N THR A 43 -32.19 -21.87 -9.30
CA THR A 43 -30.95 -21.52 -10.01
C THR A 43 -30.97 -20.06 -10.48
N GLU A 44 -32.09 -19.60 -11.05
CA GLU A 44 -32.29 -18.20 -11.46
C GLU A 44 -32.06 -17.22 -10.31
N GLN A 45 -32.68 -17.48 -9.16
CA GLN A 45 -32.53 -16.63 -7.98
C GLN A 45 -31.10 -16.58 -7.47
N ARG A 46 -30.48 -17.75 -7.41
CA ARG A 46 -29.11 -17.88 -6.93
C ARG A 46 -28.16 -17.10 -7.82
N THR A 47 -28.28 -17.24 -9.14
CA THR A 47 -27.45 -16.48 -10.09
C THR A 47 -27.69 -14.97 -9.98
N ALA A 48 -28.94 -14.52 -9.82
CA ALA A 48 -29.25 -13.09 -9.68
C ALA A 48 -28.66 -12.48 -8.39
N ILE A 49 -28.77 -13.15 -7.24
CA ILE A 49 -28.20 -12.65 -5.99
C ILE A 49 -26.67 -12.76 -5.94
N GLU A 50 -26.09 -13.79 -6.55
CA GLU A 50 -24.64 -13.93 -6.70
C GLU A 50 -24.08 -12.79 -7.57
N ALA A 51 -24.76 -12.44 -8.67
CA ALA A 51 -24.39 -11.30 -9.51
C ALA A 51 -24.44 -9.97 -8.75
N ALA A 52 -25.48 -9.76 -7.94
CA ALA A 52 -25.59 -8.58 -7.08
C ALA A 52 -24.45 -8.49 -6.06
N ALA A 53 -24.15 -9.59 -5.36
CA ALA A 53 -23.04 -9.63 -4.41
C ALA A 53 -21.68 -9.36 -5.07
N ILE A 54 -21.44 -9.91 -6.26
CA ILE A 54 -20.20 -9.68 -7.03
C ILE A 54 -20.09 -8.21 -7.47
N ALA A 55 -21.18 -7.61 -7.97
CA ALA A 55 -21.19 -6.21 -8.37
C ALA A 55 -20.76 -5.31 -7.22
N VAL A 56 -21.39 -5.46 -6.06
CA VAL A 56 -21.04 -4.70 -4.85
C VAL A 56 -19.59 -4.97 -4.44
N ALA A 57 -19.14 -6.21 -4.39
CA ALA A 57 -17.76 -6.53 -4.01
C ALA A 57 -16.73 -5.89 -4.95
N ARG A 58 -17.02 -5.80 -6.25
CA ARG A 58 -16.18 -5.09 -7.22
C ARG A 58 -16.19 -3.59 -6.95
N ASP A 59 -17.36 -3.02 -6.73
CA ASP A 59 -17.53 -1.58 -6.49
C ASP A 59 -16.82 -1.14 -5.22
N LEU A 60 -16.97 -1.89 -4.12
CA LEU A 60 -16.26 -1.62 -2.86
C LEU A 60 -14.74 -1.73 -3.01
N SER A 61 -14.25 -2.57 -3.94
CA SER A 61 -12.82 -2.69 -4.22
C SER A 61 -12.24 -1.43 -4.89
N ALA A 62 -13.09 -0.63 -5.54
CA ALA A 62 -12.72 0.59 -6.26
C ALA A 62 -12.87 1.87 -5.43
N ILE A 63 -13.59 1.83 -4.31
CA ILE A 63 -13.76 2.99 -3.42
C ILE A 63 -12.43 3.42 -2.83
N VAL A 64 -12.14 4.72 -2.91
CA VAL A 64 -10.92 5.34 -2.36
C VAL A 64 -11.28 6.38 -1.30
N VAL A 65 -10.52 6.40 -0.22
CA VAL A 65 -10.64 7.40 0.86
C VAL A 65 -9.28 8.04 1.09
N ASN A 66 -9.24 9.37 1.18
CA ASN A 66 -8.02 10.10 1.52
C ASN A 66 -7.93 10.33 3.03
N THR A 67 -6.90 9.78 3.68
CA THR A 67 -6.68 9.91 5.12
C THR A 67 -5.46 10.79 5.41
N PRO A 68 -5.47 11.60 6.49
CA PRO A 68 -4.32 12.43 6.85
C PRO A 68 -3.05 11.65 7.16
N GLU A 69 -3.17 10.40 7.60
CA GLU A 69 -2.06 9.59 8.09
C GLU A 69 -1.42 8.74 6.98
N CYS A 70 -2.24 8.19 6.07
CA CYS A 70 -1.79 7.19 5.09
C CYS A 70 -1.94 7.65 3.63
N GLY A 71 -2.56 8.81 3.38
CA GLY A 71 -2.93 9.24 2.04
C GLY A 71 -4.13 8.46 1.49
N PHE A 72 -4.11 8.10 0.20
CA PHE A 72 -5.22 7.38 -0.41
C PHE A 72 -5.22 5.90 -0.03
N VAL A 73 -6.32 5.46 0.57
CA VAL A 73 -6.53 4.09 1.06
C VAL A 73 -7.77 3.48 0.41
N SER A 74 -7.67 2.21 0.05
CA SER A 74 -8.77 1.41 -0.52
C SER A 74 -8.70 -0.04 -0.02
N LEU A 75 -9.60 -0.89 -0.49
CA LEU A 75 -9.45 -2.34 -0.38
C LEU A 75 -8.40 -2.87 -1.37
N SER A 76 -8.20 -2.19 -2.50
CA SER A 76 -7.21 -2.55 -3.53
C SER A 76 -6.01 -1.61 -3.55
N ASP A 77 -4.88 -2.11 -4.03
CA ASP A 77 -3.75 -1.25 -4.43
C ASP A 77 -4.01 -0.71 -5.85
N TYR A 78 -3.61 0.55 -6.12
CA TYR A 78 -3.66 1.14 -7.47
C TYR A 78 -2.40 1.96 -7.75
N ALA A 79 -1.93 1.89 -9.00
CA ALA A 79 -0.83 2.74 -9.47
C ALA A 79 -1.23 4.23 -9.45
N PRO A 80 -0.25 5.14 -9.43
CA PRO A 80 -0.45 6.59 -9.47
C PRO A 80 -0.91 7.05 -10.87
N VAL A 81 -2.12 6.70 -11.25
CA VAL A 81 -2.75 7.06 -12.54
C VAL A 81 -4.13 7.70 -12.35
N GLY A 82 -4.63 7.75 -11.12
CA GLY A 82 -5.96 8.27 -10.82
C GLY A 82 -6.06 9.78 -11.02
N ALA A 83 -7.11 10.23 -11.69
CA ALA A 83 -7.34 11.67 -11.91
C ALA A 83 -7.71 12.40 -10.61
N ALA A 84 -8.44 11.75 -9.70
CA ALA A 84 -8.81 12.31 -8.40
C ALA A 84 -7.79 12.03 -7.30
N THR A 85 -6.76 11.23 -7.59
CA THR A 85 -5.65 10.96 -6.67
C THR A 85 -4.41 11.80 -6.99
N GLN A 86 -4.57 12.89 -7.73
CA GLN A 86 -3.50 13.86 -7.99
C GLN A 86 -3.39 14.87 -6.86
N ASN A 87 -2.17 15.35 -6.62
CA ASN A 87 -1.94 16.48 -5.75
C ASN A 87 -2.09 17.82 -6.49
N GLY A 88 -1.99 18.94 -5.77
CA GLY A 88 -2.21 20.29 -6.32
C GLY A 88 -1.30 20.69 -7.49
N ASP A 89 -0.18 20.00 -7.69
CA ASP A 89 0.75 20.20 -8.81
C ASP A 89 0.57 19.19 -9.96
N GLY A 90 -0.47 18.35 -9.90
CA GLY A 90 -0.76 17.30 -10.88
C GLY A 90 0.02 16.00 -10.67
N PHE A 91 0.81 15.88 -9.59
CA PHE A 91 1.51 14.63 -9.29
C PHE A 91 0.51 13.56 -8.84
N ALA A 92 0.38 12.48 -9.62
CA ALA A 92 -0.50 11.37 -9.29
C ALA A 92 0.07 10.55 -8.14
N MET A 93 -0.74 10.27 -7.12
CA MET A 93 -0.36 9.46 -5.96
C MET A 93 -0.92 8.05 -6.07
N PRO A 94 -0.20 7.04 -5.54
CA PRO A 94 -0.69 5.68 -5.45
C PRO A 94 -1.83 5.58 -4.42
N VAL A 95 -2.68 4.57 -4.61
CA VAL A 95 -3.66 4.15 -3.60
C VAL A 95 -3.17 2.86 -2.98
N ARG A 96 -3.16 2.79 -1.65
CA ARG A 96 -2.69 1.62 -0.91
C ARG A 96 -3.87 0.82 -0.36
N SER A 97 -3.84 -0.49 -0.50
CA SER A 97 -4.77 -1.39 0.17
C SER A 97 -4.58 -1.30 1.68
N ILE A 98 -5.69 -1.31 2.43
CA ILE A 98 -5.62 -1.39 3.90
C ILE A 98 -4.85 -2.63 4.38
N ASN A 99 -4.97 -3.74 3.65
CA ASN A 99 -4.23 -4.96 3.94
C ASN A 99 -2.73 -4.79 3.67
N THR A 100 -2.35 -4.00 2.65
CA THR A 100 -0.95 -3.67 2.35
C THR A 100 -0.36 -2.78 3.45
N LEU A 101 -1.10 -1.79 3.95
CA LEU A 101 -0.65 -0.96 5.08
C LEU A 101 -0.38 -1.78 6.34
N ILE A 102 -1.33 -2.65 6.73
CA ILE A 102 -1.19 -3.54 7.91
C ILE A 102 -0.03 -4.51 7.71
N GLY A 103 0.10 -5.11 6.52
CA GLY A 103 1.19 -6.03 6.21
C GLY A 103 2.57 -5.36 6.25
N THR A 104 2.65 -4.10 5.79
CA THR A 104 3.88 -3.29 5.80
C THR A 104 4.28 -2.96 7.23
N ALA A 105 3.36 -2.45 8.05
CA ALA A 105 3.66 -2.17 9.47
C ALA A 105 4.14 -3.42 10.24
N ARG A 106 3.59 -4.61 9.91
CA ARG A 106 4.09 -5.88 10.48
C ARG A 106 5.52 -6.18 10.04
N LEU A 107 5.81 -6.03 8.75
CA LEU A 107 7.13 -6.25 8.18
C LEU A 107 8.18 -5.30 8.80
N ASP A 108 7.84 -4.02 8.89
CA ASP A 108 8.73 -2.99 9.44
C ASP A 108 9.02 -3.23 10.93
N LEU A 109 8.03 -3.72 11.68
CA LEU A 109 8.21 -4.11 13.09
C LEU A 109 9.18 -5.31 13.22
N ILE A 110 9.09 -6.29 12.33
CA ILE A 110 10.02 -7.43 12.29
C ILE A 110 11.43 -6.95 11.97
N ILE A 111 11.59 -6.09 10.96
CA ILE A 111 12.90 -5.56 10.57
C ILE A 111 13.51 -4.74 11.71
N GLY A 112 12.73 -3.86 12.34
CA GLY A 112 13.20 -3.09 13.50
C GLY A 112 13.63 -3.97 14.67
N ASP A 113 12.95 -5.11 14.88
CA ASP A 113 13.31 -6.10 15.88
C ASP A 113 14.64 -6.81 15.55
N LEU A 114 14.80 -7.26 14.30
CA LEU A 114 16.01 -7.94 13.82
C LEU A 114 17.25 -7.02 13.77
N MET A 115 17.04 -5.73 13.52
CA MET A 115 18.11 -4.72 13.56
C MET A 115 18.44 -4.25 14.99
N ASP A 116 17.64 -4.66 15.97
CA ASP A 116 17.63 -4.18 17.35
C ASP A 116 17.55 -2.64 17.48
N GLN A 117 16.59 -2.03 16.76
CA GLN A 117 16.42 -0.58 16.72
C GLN A 117 15.05 -0.15 17.29
N ASP A 118 15.06 0.41 18.50
CA ASP A 118 13.83 0.89 19.17
C ASP A 118 13.07 1.94 18.37
N VAL A 119 13.78 2.86 17.71
CA VAL A 119 13.15 3.90 16.87
C VAL A 119 12.31 3.29 15.75
N MET A 120 12.84 2.26 15.08
CA MET A 120 12.11 1.58 14.00
C MET A 120 10.92 0.79 14.55
N ARG A 121 11.07 0.12 15.70
CA ARG A 121 9.95 -0.55 16.39
C ARG A 121 8.85 0.44 16.79
N GLU A 122 9.20 1.62 17.25
CA GLU A 122 8.28 2.69 17.62
C GLU A 122 7.52 3.23 16.39
N LEU A 123 8.23 3.50 15.30
CA LEU A 123 7.65 3.96 14.04
C LEU A 123 6.69 2.93 13.44
N ALA A 124 7.06 1.64 13.40
CA ALA A 124 6.20 0.59 12.88
C ALA A 124 4.91 0.41 13.70
N LYS A 125 4.99 0.59 15.03
CA LYS A 125 3.81 0.60 15.91
C LYS A 125 2.90 1.79 15.64
N ARG A 126 3.50 2.96 15.37
CA ARG A 126 2.74 4.16 14.99
C ARG A 126 2.05 3.98 13.63
N ASP A 127 2.75 3.44 12.64
CA ASP A 127 2.14 3.14 11.33
C ASP A 127 0.98 2.15 11.46
N MET A 128 1.06 1.18 12.37
CA MET A 128 -0.06 0.29 12.66
C MET A 128 -1.26 1.05 13.24
N GLN A 129 -1.04 2.01 14.14
CA GLN A 129 -2.12 2.87 14.68
C GLN A 129 -2.74 3.74 13.58
N ASP A 130 -1.91 4.33 12.73
CA ASP A 130 -2.33 5.14 11.59
C ASP A 130 -3.13 4.30 10.59
N ALA A 131 -2.71 3.06 10.33
CA ALA A 131 -3.47 2.10 9.53
C ALA A 131 -4.82 1.73 10.15
N LEU A 132 -4.92 1.58 11.47
CA LEU A 132 -6.19 1.32 12.16
C LEU A 132 -7.15 2.52 12.08
N SER A 133 -6.64 3.75 12.19
CA SER A 133 -7.43 4.98 11.95
C SER A 133 -7.96 5.01 10.51
N ALA A 134 -7.10 4.74 9.53
CA ALA A 134 -7.48 4.69 8.12
C ALA A 134 -8.49 3.57 7.82
N LYS A 135 -8.34 2.41 8.46
CA LYS A 135 -9.31 1.30 8.41
C LYS A 135 -10.70 1.75 8.85
N ASP A 136 -10.81 2.43 9.98
CA ASP A 136 -12.11 2.87 10.50
C ASP A 136 -12.79 3.86 9.55
N GLN A 137 -12.03 4.82 9.00
CA GLN A 137 -12.54 5.75 7.99
C GLN A 137 -13.00 5.03 6.73
N LEU A 138 -12.20 4.08 6.22
CA LEU A 138 -12.55 3.29 5.04
C LEU A 138 -13.82 2.48 5.28
N LEU A 139 -13.89 1.68 6.36
CA LEU A 139 -15.05 0.83 6.65
C LEU A 139 -16.34 1.65 6.82
N ASN A 140 -16.26 2.84 7.41
CA ASN A 140 -17.40 3.75 7.53
C ASN A 140 -17.91 4.22 6.16
N VAL A 141 -17.00 4.60 5.25
CA VAL A 141 -17.36 5.01 3.88
C VAL A 141 -17.94 3.83 3.10
N LEU A 142 -17.34 2.63 3.20
CA LEU A 142 -17.86 1.43 2.55
C LEU A 142 -19.28 1.11 3.04
N ALA A 143 -19.52 1.12 4.35
CA ALA A 143 -20.84 0.87 4.93
C ALA A 143 -21.88 1.92 4.50
N ALA A 144 -21.50 3.21 4.51
CA ALA A 144 -22.39 4.29 4.09
C ALA A 144 -22.73 4.23 2.59
N SER A 145 -21.76 3.84 1.74
CA SER A 145 -21.96 3.72 0.29
C SER A 145 -22.96 2.62 -0.11
N MET A 146 -23.10 1.58 0.71
CA MET A 146 -24.04 0.47 0.45
C MET A 146 -25.49 0.79 0.85
N ALA A 147 -25.75 1.89 1.54
CA ALA A 147 -27.11 2.30 1.89
C ALA A 147 -27.89 2.74 0.64
N PRO A 148 -29.23 2.68 0.64
CA PRO A 148 -30.04 3.23 -0.44
C PRO A 148 -29.73 4.72 -0.66
N GLY A 149 -29.32 5.09 -1.89
CA GLY A 149 -28.89 6.45 -2.23
C GLY A 149 -27.46 6.80 -1.77
N GLY A 150 -26.75 5.88 -1.13
CA GLY A 150 -25.34 6.00 -0.78
C GLY A 150 -24.47 6.02 -2.03
N SER A 151 -23.36 6.77 -1.95
CA SER A 151 -22.35 6.81 -3.00
C SER A 151 -20.97 7.06 -2.39
N ALA A 152 -19.93 6.70 -3.14
CA ALA A 152 -18.54 7.01 -2.84
C ALA A 152 -17.81 7.35 -4.14
N THR A 153 -16.50 7.61 -4.06
CA THR A 153 -15.69 7.93 -5.25
C THR A 153 -14.60 6.90 -5.49
N ASP A 154 -14.33 6.64 -6.77
CA ASP A 154 -13.18 5.86 -7.20
C ASP A 154 -11.90 6.73 -7.28
N LYS A 155 -10.79 6.10 -7.67
CA LYS A 155 -9.49 6.79 -7.88
C LYS A 155 -9.52 7.90 -8.96
N ASP A 156 -10.51 7.88 -9.85
CA ASP A 156 -10.67 8.83 -10.94
C ASP A 156 -11.70 9.92 -10.60
N GLY A 157 -12.36 9.82 -9.44
CA GLY A 157 -13.38 10.74 -8.96
C GLY A 157 -14.79 10.42 -9.46
N ASN A 158 -14.98 9.29 -10.13
CA ASN A 158 -16.31 8.86 -10.55
C ASN A 158 -17.11 8.37 -9.36
N ALA A 159 -18.42 8.67 -9.37
CA ALA A 159 -19.32 8.17 -8.36
C ALA A 159 -19.52 6.65 -8.52
N ILE A 160 -19.33 5.92 -7.43
CA ILE A 160 -19.67 4.51 -7.28
C ILE A 160 -20.95 4.43 -6.45
N THR A 161 -21.93 3.65 -6.90
CA THR A 161 -23.26 3.51 -6.27
C THR A 161 -23.60 2.04 -6.00
N PRO A 162 -22.95 1.39 -5.02
CA PRO A 162 -23.01 -0.08 -4.87
C PRO A 162 -24.44 -0.62 -4.73
N TYR A 163 -25.33 0.10 -4.04
CA TYR A 163 -26.74 -0.32 -3.92
C TYR A 163 -27.45 -0.37 -5.27
N VAL A 164 -27.28 0.67 -6.10
CA VAL A 164 -27.90 0.76 -7.43
C VAL A 164 -27.33 -0.30 -8.36
N ASP A 165 -26.01 -0.49 -8.31
CA ASP A 165 -25.31 -1.49 -9.11
C ASP A 165 -25.71 -2.91 -8.73
N ALA A 166 -25.96 -3.18 -7.43
CA ALA A 166 -26.53 -4.44 -6.95
C ALA A 166 -27.93 -4.70 -7.52
N GLU A 167 -28.84 -3.72 -7.44
CA GLU A 167 -30.20 -3.86 -7.97
C GLU A 167 -30.19 -4.06 -9.49
N ASN A 168 -29.35 -3.32 -10.22
CA ASN A 168 -29.20 -3.47 -11.66
C ASN A 168 -28.65 -4.85 -12.03
N ALA A 169 -27.59 -5.31 -11.35
CA ALA A 169 -27.02 -6.64 -11.56
C ALA A 169 -28.04 -7.76 -11.28
N TYR A 170 -28.83 -7.62 -10.21
CA TYR A 170 -29.91 -8.56 -9.89
C TYR A 170 -30.97 -8.61 -10.99
N ARG A 171 -31.48 -7.45 -11.42
CA ARG A 171 -32.54 -7.34 -12.44
C ARG A 171 -32.07 -7.83 -13.81
N ASN A 172 -30.83 -7.54 -14.19
CA ASN A 172 -30.26 -7.96 -15.48
C ASN A 172 -30.05 -9.49 -15.57
N ASN A 173 -29.87 -10.16 -14.43
CA ASN A 173 -29.72 -11.61 -14.36
C ASN A 173 -31.02 -12.35 -14.03
N GLN A 174 -32.16 -11.65 -14.12
CA GLN A 174 -33.46 -12.27 -13.95
C GLN A 174 -33.87 -13.03 -15.23
N ILE A 175 -33.33 -14.22 -15.41
CA ILE A 175 -33.74 -15.14 -16.48
C ILE A 175 -35.16 -15.67 -16.15
N ARG A 176 -36.04 -15.76 -17.17
CA ARG A 176 -37.46 -16.15 -17.03
C ARG A 176 -37.72 -17.49 -17.73
N MET A 177 -37.24 -18.61 -17.19
CA MET A 177 -37.44 -19.91 -17.83
C MET A 177 -38.83 -20.49 -17.55
N THR A 178 -39.42 -20.28 -16.36
CA THR A 178 -40.66 -20.97 -15.98
C THR A 178 -41.55 -20.19 -14.99
N GLY A 179 -42.24 -19.15 -15.48
CA GLY A 179 -43.25 -18.39 -14.73
C GLY A 179 -42.89 -16.90 -14.56
N ALA A 180 -43.90 -16.07 -14.28
CA ALA A 180 -43.68 -14.64 -14.01
C ALA A 180 -43.11 -14.49 -12.60
N SER A 181 -41.77 -14.46 -12.47
CA SER A 181 -41.09 -14.03 -11.26
C SER A 181 -40.77 -12.54 -11.38
N ASN A 182 -40.77 -11.80 -10.27
CA ASN A 182 -40.41 -10.37 -10.25
C ASN A 182 -39.61 -10.04 -8.99
N TYR A 183 -38.54 -9.27 -9.14
CA TYR A 183 -37.88 -8.63 -7.99
C TYR A 183 -38.88 -7.78 -7.22
N VAL A 184 -38.89 -7.91 -5.88
CA VAL A 184 -39.68 -7.04 -5.01
C VAL A 184 -38.91 -5.72 -4.84
N PRO A 185 -39.44 -4.57 -5.30
CA PRO A 185 -38.76 -3.28 -5.17
C PRO A 185 -38.38 -2.97 -3.73
N ASN A 186 -37.20 -2.39 -3.51
CA ASN A 186 -36.66 -2.03 -2.19
C ASN A 186 -36.43 -3.21 -1.24
N SER A 187 -36.33 -4.44 -1.76
CA SER A 187 -36.03 -5.63 -0.94
C SER A 187 -34.54 -5.94 -0.82
N MET A 188 -33.68 -5.26 -1.58
CA MET A 188 -32.23 -5.42 -1.52
C MET A 188 -31.69 -4.93 -0.18
N VAL A 189 -30.92 -5.78 0.49
CA VAL A 189 -30.22 -5.46 1.75
C VAL A 189 -28.76 -5.85 1.59
N LEU A 190 -27.88 -4.88 1.77
CA LEU A 190 -26.43 -5.05 1.72
C LEU A 190 -25.84 -4.90 3.12
N ALA A 191 -24.89 -5.76 3.47
CA ALA A 191 -24.18 -5.71 4.75
C ALA A 191 -22.71 -6.12 4.61
N LEU A 192 -21.85 -5.53 5.44
CA LEU A 192 -20.45 -5.93 5.58
C LEU A 192 -20.27 -6.88 6.75
N GLY A 193 -19.41 -7.86 6.59
CA GLY A 193 -19.07 -8.80 7.64
C GLY A 193 -17.75 -9.53 7.37
N SER A 194 -17.59 -10.64 8.07
CA SER A 194 -16.40 -11.50 8.05
C SER A 194 -16.81 -12.94 7.75
N ILE A 195 -15.84 -13.78 7.37
CA ILE A 195 -16.05 -15.21 7.13
C ILE A 195 -15.35 -16.01 8.22
N GLN A 196 -16.12 -16.83 8.95
CA GLN A 196 -15.58 -17.80 9.90
C GLN A 196 -14.66 -18.80 9.19
N GLY A 197 -13.54 -19.12 9.83
CA GLY A 197 -12.52 -19.99 9.25
C GLY A 197 -11.52 -19.28 8.34
N GLY A 198 -11.75 -18.00 7.98
CA GLY A 198 -10.82 -17.16 7.23
C GLY A 198 -10.66 -17.54 5.75
N LEU A 199 -10.12 -16.61 4.96
CA LEU A 199 -9.86 -16.79 3.53
C LEU A 199 -8.41 -16.40 3.21
N SER A 200 -7.91 -16.78 2.03
CA SER A 200 -6.65 -16.23 1.54
C SER A 200 -6.81 -14.73 1.26
N THR A 201 -5.84 -13.94 1.72
CA THR A 201 -5.69 -12.54 1.30
C THR A 201 -4.86 -12.46 0.02
N ALA A 202 -4.68 -11.25 -0.51
CA ALA A 202 -3.70 -10.91 -1.54
C ALA A 202 -2.32 -10.53 -0.98
N ILE A 203 -2.13 -10.52 0.35
CA ILE A 203 -0.89 -10.07 0.97
C ILE A 203 0.05 -11.23 1.25
N PRO A 204 1.24 -11.26 0.65
CA PRO A 204 2.20 -12.33 0.89
C PRO A 204 2.69 -12.30 2.34
N VAL A 205 3.01 -13.47 2.88
CA VAL A 205 3.78 -13.55 4.13
C VAL A 205 5.21 -13.03 3.89
N PRO A 206 5.92 -12.57 4.93
CA PRO A 206 7.24 -11.95 4.77
C PRO A 206 8.23 -12.91 4.13
N LYS A 207 9.16 -12.34 3.35
CA LYS A 207 10.25 -13.08 2.74
C LYS A 207 11.60 -12.73 3.38
N PRO A 208 12.50 -13.71 3.55
CA PRO A 208 12.25 -15.15 3.39
C PRO A 208 11.47 -15.72 4.58
N ALA A 209 10.71 -16.80 4.32
CA ALA A 209 9.87 -17.44 5.34
C ALA A 209 10.66 -18.03 6.52
N SER A 210 11.97 -18.26 6.34
CA SER A 210 12.88 -18.71 7.40
C SER A 210 13.11 -17.65 8.48
N THR A 211 13.13 -16.38 8.10
CA THR A 211 13.50 -15.27 8.99
C THR A 211 12.31 -14.80 9.81
N ALA A 212 11.11 -14.80 9.21
CA ALA A 212 9.88 -14.43 9.89
C ALA A 212 8.74 -15.42 9.56
N PRO A 213 8.78 -16.63 10.14
CA PRO A 213 7.81 -17.67 9.82
C PRO A 213 6.40 -17.29 10.27
N VAL A 214 5.43 -17.50 9.39
CA VAL A 214 4.00 -17.44 9.72
C VAL A 214 3.46 -18.87 9.80
N PRO A 215 2.85 -19.30 10.91
CA PRO A 215 2.30 -20.65 11.05
C PRO A 215 1.31 -21.00 9.92
N ASN A 216 1.32 -22.25 9.46
CA ASN A 216 0.41 -22.73 8.39
C ASN A 216 -1.09 -22.54 8.72
N SER A 217 -1.46 -22.46 10.00
CA SER A 217 -2.83 -22.15 10.43
C SER A 217 -3.25 -20.70 10.18
N GLN A 218 -2.28 -19.80 10.02
CA GLN A 218 -2.42 -18.35 9.85
C GLN A 218 -2.06 -17.88 8.44
N GLN A 219 -1.78 -18.80 7.51
CA GLN A 219 -1.56 -18.49 6.11
C GLN A 219 -2.31 -19.46 5.19
N VAL A 220 -2.49 -19.04 3.94
CA VAL A 220 -3.05 -19.86 2.85
C VAL A 220 -2.17 -19.64 1.63
N ASN A 221 -1.51 -20.69 1.13
CA ASN A 221 -0.68 -20.65 -0.08
C ASN A 221 0.40 -19.53 -0.07
N GLY A 222 1.03 -19.24 1.07
CA GLY A 222 2.05 -18.18 1.17
C GLY A 222 1.49 -16.76 1.32
N PHE A 223 0.18 -16.62 1.54
CA PHE A 223 -0.48 -15.34 1.83
C PHE A 223 -1.06 -15.36 3.25
N TYR A 224 -1.14 -14.21 3.90
CA TYR A 224 -1.81 -14.11 5.19
C TYR A 224 -3.26 -14.58 5.10
N LYS A 225 -3.73 -15.23 6.16
CA LYS A 225 -5.12 -15.64 6.30
C LYS A 225 -5.95 -14.51 6.89
N SER A 226 -7.10 -14.21 6.26
CA SER A 226 -8.00 -13.16 6.72
C SER A 226 -8.75 -13.59 7.99
N PHE A 227 -9.22 -12.61 8.77
CA PHE A 227 -10.06 -12.82 9.96
C PHE A 227 -9.43 -13.72 11.03
N VAL A 228 -8.10 -13.73 11.11
CA VAL A 228 -7.32 -14.41 12.13
C VAL A 228 -6.31 -13.41 12.68
N ASN A 229 -6.10 -13.41 13.99
CA ASN A 229 -5.05 -12.61 14.61
C ASN A 229 -3.68 -13.30 14.43
N ILE A 230 -2.70 -12.53 13.98
CA ILE A 230 -1.33 -12.97 13.66
C ILE A 230 -0.34 -12.06 14.41
N PRO A 231 -0.30 -12.15 15.75
CA PRO A 231 0.43 -11.19 16.57
C PRO A 231 1.94 -11.26 16.33
N TYR A 232 2.62 -10.12 16.50
CA TYR A 232 4.08 -10.02 16.50
C TYR A 232 4.51 -8.85 17.38
N GLY A 233 5.57 -9.00 18.18
CA GLY A 233 6.15 -7.89 18.97
C GLY A 233 5.17 -7.19 19.92
N GLY A 234 4.16 -7.91 20.43
CA GLY A 234 3.11 -7.36 21.30
C GLY A 234 2.03 -6.54 20.57
N VAL A 235 1.99 -6.61 19.23
CA VAL A 235 1.00 -5.95 18.38
C VAL A 235 0.17 -7.02 17.66
N ASP A 236 -1.14 -6.77 17.59
CA ASP A 236 -2.08 -7.65 16.92
C ASP A 236 -2.26 -7.27 15.44
N PHE A 237 -2.30 -8.27 14.56
CA PHE A 237 -2.47 -8.07 13.11
C PHE A 237 -3.60 -8.96 12.60
N VAL A 238 -4.65 -8.34 12.09
CA VAL A 238 -5.82 -8.95 11.48
C VAL A 238 -6.01 -8.36 10.08
N PHE A 239 -6.11 -9.24 9.08
CA PHE A 239 -6.32 -8.85 7.69
C PHE A 239 -7.77 -9.03 7.27
N GLY A 240 -8.26 -8.12 6.42
CA GLY A 240 -9.56 -8.23 5.76
C GLY A 240 -9.56 -9.32 4.69
N GLY A 241 -10.74 -9.87 4.40
CA GLY A 241 -10.95 -10.86 3.36
C GLY A 241 -10.88 -10.23 1.98
N ILE A 242 -9.69 -9.82 1.54
CA ILE A 242 -9.47 -9.19 0.23
C ILE A 242 -8.54 -10.10 -0.56
N GLY A 243 -9.08 -10.73 -1.60
CA GLY A 243 -8.37 -11.73 -2.39
C GLY A 243 -7.79 -11.15 -3.67
N PRO A 244 -7.09 -11.94 -4.50
CA PRO A 244 -6.64 -11.47 -5.81
C PRO A 244 -7.77 -11.30 -6.84
N ASN A 245 -8.93 -11.92 -6.59
CA ASN A 245 -10.09 -11.89 -7.50
C ASN A 245 -11.38 -11.78 -6.70
N VAL A 246 -12.39 -11.15 -7.30
CA VAL A 246 -13.74 -11.12 -6.74
C VAL A 246 -14.34 -12.52 -6.88
N LYS A 247 -14.89 -13.08 -5.80
CA LYS A 247 -15.49 -14.41 -5.82
C LYS A 247 -16.63 -14.56 -4.83
N ILE A 248 -17.54 -15.47 -5.13
CA ILE A 248 -18.59 -15.89 -4.19
C ILE A 248 -17.96 -16.70 -3.05
N VAL A 249 -18.45 -16.46 -1.84
CA VAL A 249 -18.06 -17.18 -0.63
C VAL A 249 -19.30 -17.75 0.05
N ASP A 250 -19.12 -18.81 0.83
CA ASP A 250 -20.24 -19.48 1.51
C ASP A 250 -20.88 -18.54 2.53
N TYR A 251 -22.15 -18.18 2.29
CA TYR A 251 -22.93 -17.30 3.15
C TYR A 251 -23.17 -17.89 4.54
N ARG A 252 -23.08 -19.22 4.71
CA ARG A 252 -23.28 -19.89 6.00
C ARG A 252 -22.16 -19.61 7.00
N ASN A 253 -20.97 -19.31 6.47
CA ASN A 253 -19.81 -18.93 7.28
C ASN A 253 -19.74 -17.43 7.53
N TRP A 254 -20.64 -16.64 6.94
CA TRP A 254 -20.66 -15.20 7.11
C TRP A 254 -21.17 -14.84 8.51
N VAL A 255 -20.48 -13.92 9.15
CA VAL A 255 -20.86 -13.34 10.45
C VAL A 255 -20.63 -11.85 10.43
N ALA A 256 -21.48 -11.09 11.13
CA ALA A 256 -21.31 -9.65 11.24
C ALA A 256 -19.96 -9.30 11.92
N THR A 257 -19.65 -9.95 13.03
CA THR A 257 -18.40 -9.77 13.79
C THR A 257 -17.85 -11.11 14.26
N ILE A 258 -16.55 -11.16 14.54
CA ILE A 258 -15.89 -12.31 15.17
C ILE A 258 -15.39 -11.84 16.55
N PRO A 259 -16.05 -12.24 17.65
CA PRO A 259 -15.77 -11.72 18.99
C PRO A 259 -14.34 -11.98 19.49
N SER A 260 -13.65 -12.99 18.97
CA SER A 260 -12.29 -13.35 19.37
C SER A 260 -11.20 -12.48 18.75
N LEU A 261 -11.54 -11.56 17.83
CA LEU A 261 -10.57 -10.71 17.17
C LEU A 261 -10.34 -9.41 17.97
N PRO A 262 -9.09 -8.93 18.03
CA PRO A 262 -8.75 -7.68 18.72
C PRO A 262 -9.39 -6.46 18.06
N TYR A 263 -9.61 -6.52 16.74
CA TYR A 263 -10.38 -5.54 15.98
C TYR A 263 -11.04 -6.21 14.77
N GLN A 264 -12.05 -5.56 14.20
CA GLN A 264 -12.84 -6.09 13.08
C GLN A 264 -12.38 -5.53 11.73
N MET A 265 -12.39 -6.37 10.70
CA MET A 265 -12.02 -6.06 9.30
C MET A 265 -13.16 -6.40 8.32
N GLN A 266 -14.38 -5.93 8.60
CA GLN A 266 -15.60 -6.32 7.88
C GLN A 266 -15.55 -5.92 6.40
N THR A 267 -15.17 -6.87 5.55
CA THR A 267 -14.87 -6.64 4.13
C THR A 267 -15.68 -7.56 3.21
N ILE A 268 -16.31 -8.59 3.76
CA ILE A 268 -17.14 -9.53 2.99
C ILE A 268 -18.55 -8.95 2.86
N VAL A 269 -18.98 -8.79 1.62
CA VAL A 269 -20.31 -8.31 1.29
C VAL A 269 -21.29 -9.46 1.43
N ARG A 270 -22.44 -9.19 2.06
CA ARG A 270 -23.63 -10.02 2.04
C ARG A 270 -24.75 -9.25 1.35
N ALA A 271 -25.29 -9.83 0.28
CA ALA A 271 -26.46 -9.32 -0.42
C ALA A 271 -27.66 -10.22 -0.14
N GLU A 272 -28.79 -9.61 0.19
CA GLU A 272 -30.08 -10.29 0.34
C GLU A 272 -31.13 -9.61 -0.51
N ALA A 273 -31.98 -10.36 -1.18
CA ALA A 273 -33.11 -9.81 -1.93
C ALA A 273 -34.32 -10.75 -1.87
N VAL A 274 -35.51 -10.18 -2.08
CA VAL A 274 -36.76 -10.94 -2.17
C VAL A 274 -37.25 -10.95 -3.61
N GLN A 275 -37.64 -12.12 -4.09
CA GLN A 275 -38.36 -12.27 -5.34
C GLN A 275 -39.75 -12.80 -5.08
N HIS A 276 -40.71 -12.21 -5.78
CA HIS A 276 -42.07 -12.70 -5.83
C HIS A 276 -42.21 -13.73 -6.95
N MET A 277 -42.74 -14.91 -6.64
CA MET A 277 -43.00 -15.99 -7.60
C MET A 277 -44.50 -16.17 -7.82
N THR A 278 -44.93 -16.07 -9.07
CA THR A 278 -46.30 -16.43 -9.43
C THR A 278 -46.47 -17.94 -9.49
N ASP A 279 -47.46 -18.43 -8.75
CA ASP A 279 -47.85 -19.82 -8.71
C ASP A 279 -49.22 -19.99 -9.39
N PRO A 280 -49.36 -20.82 -10.44
CA PRO A 280 -50.65 -21.11 -11.05
C PRO A 280 -51.71 -21.66 -10.08
N TYR A 281 -51.28 -22.25 -8.95
CA TYR A 281 -52.15 -22.86 -7.95
C TYR A 281 -52.38 -21.98 -6.72
N ASN A 282 -51.58 -20.92 -6.56
CA ASN A 282 -51.75 -19.93 -5.51
C ASN A 282 -51.82 -18.52 -6.16
N PRO A 283 -53.03 -17.92 -6.26
CA PRO A 283 -53.23 -16.61 -6.89
C PRO A 283 -52.37 -15.50 -6.30
N ASN A 284 -51.96 -15.65 -5.04
CA ASN A 284 -51.14 -14.67 -4.32
C ASN A 284 -49.63 -14.92 -4.49
N GLY A 285 -49.22 -15.98 -5.18
CA GLY A 285 -47.81 -16.36 -5.30
C GLY A 285 -47.14 -16.62 -3.94
N TYR A 286 -45.81 -16.62 -3.94
CA TYR A 286 -45.01 -16.68 -2.71
C TYR A 286 -43.70 -15.92 -2.88
N ASP A 287 -43.18 -15.41 -1.76
CA ASP A 287 -41.92 -14.67 -1.72
C ASP A 287 -40.79 -15.60 -1.31
N VAL A 288 -39.68 -15.53 -2.04
CA VAL A 288 -38.47 -16.28 -1.72
C VAL A 288 -37.31 -15.31 -1.50
N LYS A 289 -36.62 -15.48 -0.38
CA LYS A 289 -35.44 -14.72 -0.01
C LYS A 289 -34.18 -15.44 -0.51
N ALA A 290 -33.38 -14.75 -1.31
CA ALA A 290 -32.08 -15.21 -1.77
C ALA A 290 -30.97 -14.46 -1.03
N VAL A 291 -29.88 -15.16 -0.73
CA VAL A 291 -28.72 -14.61 -0.01
C VAL A 291 -27.45 -15.10 -0.69
N ALA A 292 -26.51 -14.19 -0.95
CA ALA A 292 -25.17 -14.52 -1.38
C ALA A 292 -24.14 -13.63 -0.69
N CYS A 293 -22.92 -14.15 -0.55
CA CYS A 293 -21.80 -13.37 -0.06
C CYS A 293 -20.68 -13.35 -1.08
N ALA A 294 -19.95 -12.23 -1.17
CA ALA A 294 -18.84 -12.06 -2.08
C ALA A 294 -17.62 -11.44 -1.39
N GLN A 295 -16.46 -11.94 -1.78
CA GLN A 295 -15.16 -11.41 -1.37
C GLN A 295 -14.71 -10.33 -2.36
N PRO A 296 -14.31 -9.13 -1.89
CA PRO A 296 -13.69 -8.10 -2.73
C PRO A 296 -12.29 -8.52 -3.20
N ALA A 297 -11.78 -7.81 -4.21
CA ALA A 297 -10.47 -8.07 -4.80
C ALA A 297 -9.50 -6.92 -4.53
N SER A 298 -8.22 -7.25 -4.43
CA SER A 298 -7.13 -6.32 -4.67
C SER A 298 -6.55 -6.66 -6.04
N VAL A 299 -6.68 -5.73 -6.98
CA VAL A 299 -5.94 -5.78 -8.24
C VAL A 299 -4.54 -5.32 -7.88
N HIS A 300 -3.58 -6.24 -7.92
CA HIS A 300 -2.19 -5.92 -7.63
C HIS A 300 -1.59 -5.14 -8.81
N ASP A 301 -1.84 -3.83 -8.83
CA ASP A 301 -1.23 -2.90 -9.77
C ASP A 301 0.22 -2.62 -9.32
N PRO A 302 1.23 -2.63 -10.22
CA PRO A 302 2.59 -2.29 -9.83
C PRO A 302 2.64 -0.87 -9.24
N LEU A 303 2.76 -0.81 -7.92
CA LEU A 303 3.08 0.43 -7.24
C LEU A 303 4.42 0.98 -7.76
N PRO A 304 4.57 2.32 -7.85
CA PRO A 304 5.78 2.95 -8.34
C PRO A 304 6.96 2.48 -7.51
N GLN A 305 8.15 2.44 -8.13
CA GLN A 305 9.34 1.96 -7.43
C GLN A 305 9.50 2.73 -6.10
N PRO A 306 9.91 2.06 -4.99
CA PRO A 306 9.85 2.61 -3.63
C PRO A 306 10.70 3.87 -3.36
N GLY A 307 11.30 4.47 -4.38
CA GLY A 307 12.33 5.49 -4.26
C GLY A 307 13.70 4.89 -3.99
N ALA A 308 14.69 5.76 -3.84
CA ALA A 308 16.04 5.37 -3.49
C ALA A 308 16.40 5.92 -2.11
N LEU A 309 17.03 5.10 -1.28
CA LEU A 309 17.77 5.56 -0.11
C LEU A 309 19.16 5.96 -0.57
N SER A 310 19.63 7.15 -0.22
CA SER A 310 20.98 7.57 -0.57
C SER A 310 21.78 8.06 0.62
N ILE A 311 23.03 7.64 0.70
CA ILE A 311 24.04 8.17 1.63
C ILE A 311 25.08 8.88 0.78
N SER A 312 25.43 10.11 1.10
CA SER A 312 26.37 10.90 0.32
C SER A 312 27.46 11.51 1.17
N PHE A 313 28.69 11.46 0.66
CA PHE A 313 29.87 12.07 1.26
C PHE A 313 30.49 13.04 0.25
N PRO A 314 30.05 14.31 0.21
CA PRO A 314 30.49 15.28 -0.80
C PRO A 314 31.98 15.65 -0.69
N ASP A 315 32.55 15.56 0.52
CA ASP A 315 33.95 15.87 0.83
C ASP A 315 34.86 14.62 0.79
N GLY A 316 34.37 13.51 0.19
CA GLY A 316 35.07 12.23 0.13
C GLY A 316 34.68 11.26 1.24
N ALA A 317 35.08 9.99 1.09
CA ALA A 317 34.68 8.91 2.00
C ALA A 317 35.08 9.20 3.45
N VAL A 318 34.15 8.94 4.38
CA VAL A 318 34.35 9.08 5.82
C VAL A 318 34.91 7.76 6.37
N PRO A 319 36.17 7.69 6.83
CA PRO A 319 36.78 6.42 7.25
C PRO A 319 36.05 5.70 8.40
N GLU A 320 35.35 6.46 9.23
CA GLU A 320 34.55 5.99 10.36
C GLU A 320 33.18 5.40 9.93
N ILE A 321 32.74 5.65 8.69
CA ILE A 321 31.47 5.14 8.15
C ILE A 321 31.75 4.27 6.94
N ARG A 322 31.78 2.95 7.15
CA ARG A 322 32.15 1.95 6.13
C ARG A 322 30.96 1.17 5.60
N SER A 323 29.82 1.27 6.27
CA SER A 323 28.58 0.58 5.97
C SER A 323 27.40 1.43 6.44
N PRO A 324 26.17 1.18 5.96
CA PRO A 324 24.97 1.86 6.48
C PRO A 324 24.78 1.69 7.99
N ARG A 325 25.19 0.54 8.55
CA ARG A 325 25.14 0.25 9.98
C ARG A 325 25.94 1.26 10.82
N ASP A 326 27.10 1.66 10.31
CA ASP A 326 27.98 2.59 11.04
C ASP A 326 27.30 3.96 11.26
N VAL A 327 26.33 4.35 10.41
CA VAL A 327 25.60 5.63 10.56
C VAL A 327 24.80 5.70 11.85
N TYR A 328 24.23 4.57 12.31
CA TYR A 328 23.46 4.52 13.55
C TYR A 328 24.18 3.83 14.72
N GLU A 329 25.36 3.27 14.51
CA GLU A 329 26.19 2.72 15.60
C GLU A 329 27.27 3.68 16.08
N ASN A 330 27.69 4.64 15.23
CA ASN A 330 28.72 5.62 15.58
C ASN A 330 28.32 6.49 16.78
N THR A 331 29.21 6.59 17.77
CA THR A 331 28.96 7.31 19.03
C THR A 331 28.82 8.82 18.85
N ASP A 332 29.54 9.41 17.90
CA ASP A 332 29.49 10.85 17.62
C ASP A 332 28.11 11.22 17.03
N LEU A 333 27.57 10.37 16.16
CA LEU A 333 26.25 10.54 15.54
C LEU A 333 25.07 10.31 16.52
N LYS A 334 25.32 9.62 17.63
CA LYS A 334 24.32 9.44 18.71
C LYS A 334 24.27 10.64 19.68
N GLY A 335 25.40 11.35 19.85
CA GLY A 335 25.54 12.44 20.83
C GLY A 335 25.37 13.85 20.26
N GLY A 336 25.38 14.02 18.93
CA GLY A 336 25.35 15.32 18.27
C GLY A 336 24.02 16.08 18.39
N VAL A 337 24.10 17.41 18.36
CA VAL A 337 22.94 18.31 18.26
C VAL A 337 22.48 18.36 16.80
N VAL A 338 21.19 18.14 16.58
CA VAL A 338 20.60 18.06 15.24
C VAL A 338 19.54 19.13 15.05
N ASP A 339 19.64 19.85 13.94
CA ASP A 339 18.59 20.73 13.47
C ASP A 339 17.61 19.94 12.60
N LEU A 340 16.38 19.80 13.07
CA LEU A 340 15.30 19.14 12.34
C LEU A 340 14.44 20.19 11.64
N LEU A 341 14.41 20.14 10.31
CA LEU A 341 13.81 21.12 9.44
C LEU A 341 12.84 20.46 8.44
N THR A 342 12.01 21.28 7.80
CA THR A 342 11.16 20.92 6.67
C THR A 342 11.09 22.08 5.69
N ALA A 343 10.97 21.79 4.39
CA ALA A 343 10.72 22.83 3.40
C ALA A 343 9.25 23.30 3.45
N LYS A 344 9.04 24.62 3.48
CA LYS A 344 7.74 25.29 3.44
C LYS A 344 7.59 26.09 2.15
N ALA A 345 6.33 26.28 1.73
CA ALA A 345 5.96 27.03 0.53
C ALA A 345 6.58 26.50 -0.77
N GLY A 346 6.76 25.18 -0.89
CA GLY A 346 7.30 24.52 -2.07
C GLY A 346 8.61 23.77 -1.81
N ASP A 347 9.18 23.24 -2.89
CA ASP A 347 10.45 22.51 -2.91
C ASP A 347 11.62 23.46 -2.67
N TYR A 348 12.38 23.24 -1.60
CA TYR A 348 13.57 24.05 -1.34
C TYR A 348 14.80 23.49 -2.07
N PRO A 349 15.62 24.32 -2.75
CA PRO A 349 15.50 25.76 -2.98
C PRO A 349 14.93 26.08 -4.37
N THR A 350 14.17 25.14 -4.96
CA THR A 350 13.78 25.18 -6.38
C THR A 350 12.60 26.11 -6.61
N ASP A 351 11.62 26.08 -5.71
CA ASP A 351 10.41 26.89 -5.82
C ASP A 351 10.64 28.30 -5.27
N PRO A 352 10.23 29.36 -6.00
CA PRO A 352 10.33 30.73 -5.51
C PRO A 352 9.58 30.93 -4.18
N GLY A 353 10.25 31.52 -3.19
CA GLY A 353 9.68 31.77 -1.86
C GLY A 353 9.71 30.57 -0.90
N SER A 354 10.19 29.41 -1.36
CA SER A 354 10.43 28.26 -0.47
C SER A 354 11.50 28.59 0.59
N ASN A 355 11.32 28.05 1.80
CA ASN A 355 12.30 28.19 2.88
C ASN A 355 12.33 26.94 3.76
N MET A 356 13.43 26.76 4.49
CA MET A 356 13.55 25.72 5.53
C MET A 356 13.07 26.29 6.86
N ALA A 357 12.19 25.55 7.54
CA ALA A 357 11.67 25.91 8.85
C ALA A 357 11.82 24.74 9.84
N PRO A 358 12.00 25.00 11.16
CA PRO A 358 12.01 23.94 12.16
C PRO A 358 10.74 23.10 12.14
N THR A 359 10.88 21.80 12.39
CA THR A 359 9.74 20.86 12.51
C THR A 359 9.84 20.03 13.78
N SER A 360 8.74 19.39 14.17
CA SER A 360 8.68 18.55 15.35
C SER A 360 9.23 17.15 15.07
N TRP A 361 9.91 16.59 16.07
CA TRP A 361 10.40 15.23 16.04
C TRP A 361 9.23 14.23 16.23
N PRO A 362 9.11 13.18 15.40
CA PRO A 362 7.89 12.36 15.37
C PRO A 362 7.89 11.16 16.33
N VAL A 363 8.95 10.93 17.09
CA VAL A 363 9.06 9.79 18.02
C VAL A 363 9.48 10.26 19.41
N ALA A 364 9.19 9.45 20.43
CA ALA A 364 9.52 9.70 21.83
C ALA A 364 11.03 9.56 22.09
N SER A 365 11.70 8.69 21.33
CA SER A 365 13.15 8.55 21.33
C SER A 365 13.84 9.89 21.05
N ALA A 366 14.99 10.17 21.68
CA ALA A 366 15.67 11.47 21.53
C ALA A 366 16.05 11.77 20.07
N LEU A 367 15.93 13.03 19.67
CA LEU A 367 16.45 13.50 18.38
C LEU A 367 17.98 13.49 18.41
N ASN A 368 18.58 12.73 17.50
CA ASN A 368 20.00 12.74 17.17
C ASN A 368 20.19 12.28 15.72
N THR A 369 21.42 12.35 15.19
CA THR A 369 21.70 12.10 13.77
C THR A 369 21.43 10.65 13.42
N SER A 370 21.83 9.73 14.30
CA SER A 370 21.55 8.29 14.19
C SER A 370 20.05 8.01 14.06
N ASN A 371 19.23 8.60 14.93
CA ASN A 371 17.80 8.37 14.96
C ASN A 371 17.10 9.02 13.76
N ALA A 372 17.55 10.19 13.31
CA ALA A 372 17.06 10.80 12.07
C ALA A 372 17.34 9.90 10.85
N TRP A 373 18.51 9.24 10.80
CA TRP A 373 18.83 8.26 9.77
C TRP A 373 17.93 7.04 9.84
N LEU A 374 17.73 6.47 11.04
CA LEU A 374 16.84 5.32 11.25
C LEU A 374 15.39 5.62 10.85
N THR A 375 14.91 6.84 11.08
CA THR A 375 13.59 7.28 10.60
C THR A 375 13.52 7.27 9.07
N GLY A 376 14.50 7.87 8.38
CA GLY A 376 14.52 7.86 6.91
C GLY A 376 14.70 6.46 6.33
N LEU A 377 15.48 5.59 6.98
CA LEU A 377 15.62 4.18 6.61
C LEU A 377 14.29 3.44 6.75
N HIS A 378 13.61 3.60 7.87
CA HIS A 378 12.28 3.04 8.10
C HIS A 378 11.29 3.49 7.03
N ASP A 379 11.22 4.78 6.74
CA ASP A 379 10.23 5.31 5.80
C ASP A 379 10.51 4.87 4.35
N TRP A 380 11.78 4.67 3.98
CA TRP A 380 12.14 4.03 2.72
C TRP A 380 11.73 2.56 2.66
N ILE A 381 11.91 1.78 3.74
CA ILE A 381 11.47 0.37 3.81
C ILE A 381 9.95 0.29 3.71
N ARG A 382 9.23 1.13 4.46
CA ARG A 382 7.76 1.28 4.41
C ARG A 382 7.24 1.58 3.00
N ARG A 383 8.02 2.26 2.17
CA ARG A 383 7.66 2.50 0.76
C ARG A 383 7.70 1.24 -0.09
N ALA A 384 8.58 0.29 0.21
CA ALA A 384 8.64 -1.01 -0.48
C ALA A 384 7.41 -1.87 -0.18
N GLY A 385 6.80 -1.64 0.98
CA GLY A 385 5.62 -2.37 1.43
C GLY A 385 5.93 -3.85 1.68
N THR A 386 4.92 -4.69 1.50
CA THR A 386 4.98 -6.13 1.81
C THR A 386 5.90 -6.95 0.90
N LYS A 387 6.53 -6.33 -0.10
CA LYS A 387 7.48 -6.98 -1.01
C LYS A 387 8.91 -6.97 -0.48
N ALA A 388 9.25 -6.08 0.45
CA ALA A 388 10.63 -5.92 0.92
C ALA A 388 11.17 -7.25 1.46
N ASP A 389 12.34 -7.67 0.96
CA ASP A 389 13.02 -8.86 1.45
C ASP A 389 13.80 -8.52 2.72
N ILE A 390 13.45 -9.19 3.82
CA ILE A 390 14.01 -8.93 5.15
C ILE A 390 15.52 -9.15 5.13
N ASP A 391 15.96 -10.31 4.64
CA ASP A 391 17.37 -10.68 4.66
C ASP A 391 18.20 -9.71 3.81
N SER A 392 17.66 -9.29 2.66
CA SER A 392 18.33 -8.29 1.84
C SER A 392 18.51 -6.95 2.54
N ILE A 393 17.54 -6.51 3.35
CA ILE A 393 17.63 -5.26 4.14
C ILE A 393 18.65 -5.41 5.27
N ILE A 394 18.66 -6.55 5.96
CA ILE A 394 19.64 -6.83 7.02
C ILE A 394 21.05 -6.93 6.45
N ASN A 395 21.25 -7.65 5.34
CA ASN A 395 22.53 -7.82 4.68
C ASN A 395 23.09 -6.47 4.16
N MET A 396 22.22 -5.63 3.62
CA MET A 396 22.56 -4.27 3.19
C MET A 396 23.22 -3.46 4.30
N GLN A 397 22.80 -3.61 5.57
CA GLN A 397 23.40 -2.86 6.68
C GLN A 397 24.90 -3.10 6.84
N THR A 398 25.39 -4.27 6.44
CA THR A 398 26.80 -4.66 6.53
C THR A 398 27.56 -4.55 5.21
N THR A 399 26.90 -4.12 4.15
CA THR A 399 27.53 -3.98 2.83
C THR A 399 28.57 -2.86 2.87
N PRO A 400 29.84 -3.12 2.49
CA PRO A 400 30.87 -2.10 2.45
C PRO A 400 30.52 -0.99 1.45
N LEU A 401 30.71 0.25 1.86
CA LEU A 401 30.56 1.42 1.00
C LEU A 401 31.77 1.54 0.08
N ASP A 402 31.52 1.70 -1.22
CA ASP A 402 32.53 1.93 -2.24
C ASP A 402 33.38 3.19 -1.92
N SER A 403 34.60 3.22 -2.45
CA SER A 403 35.42 4.43 -2.47
C SER A 403 35.27 5.18 -3.79
N ALA A 404 35.41 6.50 -3.76
CA ALA A 404 35.39 7.32 -4.97
C ALA A 404 36.52 6.89 -5.93
N SER A 405 36.18 6.70 -7.21
CA SER A 405 37.13 6.40 -8.28
C SER A 405 36.86 7.33 -9.48
N PRO A 406 37.78 8.29 -9.79
CA PRO A 406 39.01 8.59 -9.07
C PRO A 406 38.76 9.10 -7.64
N SER A 407 39.75 8.94 -6.75
CA SER A 407 39.67 9.36 -5.34
C SER A 407 39.73 10.86 -5.13
N THR A 408 40.10 11.61 -6.18
CA THR A 408 40.16 13.07 -6.19
C THR A 408 39.44 13.65 -7.41
N ALA A 409 38.92 14.86 -7.26
CA ALA A 409 38.23 15.60 -8.31
C ALA A 409 38.81 17.02 -8.42
N ALA A 410 38.78 17.58 -9.64
CA ALA A 410 39.15 18.97 -9.86
C ALA A 410 38.14 19.90 -9.16
N TRP A 411 38.64 20.76 -8.27
CA TRP A 411 37.83 21.76 -7.60
C TRP A 411 37.70 22.98 -8.51
N VAL A 412 36.48 23.20 -8.99
CA VAL A 412 36.18 24.29 -9.91
C VAL A 412 35.17 25.24 -9.27
N ALA A 413 35.59 26.48 -9.00
CA ALA A 413 34.80 27.48 -8.30
C ALA A 413 35.05 28.89 -8.88
N PRO A 414 34.11 29.83 -8.74
CA PRO A 414 34.33 31.21 -9.12
C PRO A 414 35.14 31.90 -8.02
N VAL A 415 36.28 32.50 -8.39
CA VAL A 415 37.17 33.21 -7.45
C VAL A 415 36.63 34.58 -7.02
N VAL A 416 35.64 35.10 -7.74
CA VAL A 416 34.87 36.31 -7.40
C VAL A 416 33.39 36.03 -7.67
N GLN A 417 32.48 36.63 -6.90
CA GLN A 417 31.04 36.43 -7.08
C GLN A 417 30.62 36.81 -8.51
N GLY A 418 30.00 35.87 -9.23
CA GLY A 418 29.59 36.05 -10.64
C GLY A 418 30.73 35.97 -11.67
N GLY A 419 31.96 35.67 -11.25
CA GLY A 419 33.12 35.50 -12.13
C GLY A 419 33.20 34.13 -12.81
N PRO A 420 34.18 33.93 -13.73
CA PRO A 420 34.39 32.65 -14.38
C PRO A 420 34.86 31.58 -13.39
N TYR A 421 34.47 30.34 -13.66
CA TYR A 421 34.91 29.19 -12.89
C TYR A 421 36.36 28.84 -13.23
N LEU A 422 37.22 28.86 -12.23
CA LEU A 422 38.62 28.47 -12.35
C LEU A 422 38.83 27.12 -11.67
N ASN A 423 39.72 26.30 -12.24
CA ASN A 423 40.23 25.13 -11.53
C ASN A 423 41.23 25.62 -10.47
N ILE A 424 40.86 25.48 -9.20
CA ILE A 424 41.61 26.00 -8.06
C ILE A 424 42.34 24.91 -7.28
N GLY A 425 42.30 23.65 -7.77
CA GLY A 425 43.06 22.54 -7.19
C GLY A 425 42.36 21.19 -7.33
N THR A 426 42.86 20.19 -6.62
CA THR A 426 42.24 18.86 -6.53
C THR A 426 41.79 18.62 -5.10
N VAL A 427 40.53 18.26 -4.89
CA VAL A 427 39.96 17.89 -3.59
C VAL A 427 39.58 16.42 -3.58
N PRO A 428 39.36 15.79 -2.42
CA PRO A 428 38.76 14.45 -2.38
C PRO A 428 37.47 14.41 -3.20
N ALA A 429 37.31 13.36 -4.00
CA ALA A 429 36.12 13.21 -4.82
C ALA A 429 34.94 12.79 -3.94
N GLY A 430 33.84 13.53 -4.03
CA GLY A 430 32.61 13.15 -3.37
C GLY A 430 32.02 11.86 -3.97
N ILE A 431 31.33 11.09 -3.14
CA ILE A 431 30.65 9.86 -3.53
C ILE A 431 29.23 9.82 -2.97
N ILE A 432 28.31 9.28 -3.74
CA ILE A 432 26.95 8.95 -3.31
C ILE A 432 26.71 7.46 -3.46
N HIS A 433 26.15 6.86 -2.42
CA HIS A 433 25.73 5.48 -2.31
C HIS A 433 24.22 5.43 -2.42
N ILE A 434 23.71 4.67 -3.36
CA ILE A 434 22.29 4.66 -3.70
C ILE A 434 21.80 3.23 -3.59
N TYR A 435 20.80 3.04 -2.74
CA TYR A 435 20.11 1.78 -2.53
C TYR A 435 18.70 1.85 -3.09
N LYS A 436 18.27 0.79 -3.76
CA LYS A 436 16.95 0.69 -4.39
C LYS A 436 16.43 -0.73 -4.24
N PHE A 437 15.11 -0.88 -4.20
CA PHE A 437 14.49 -2.19 -4.35
C PHE A 437 14.36 -2.55 -5.83
N ASP A 438 14.67 -3.79 -6.17
CA ASP A 438 14.26 -4.37 -7.45
C ASP A 438 12.78 -4.79 -7.43
N MET A 439 12.33 -5.49 -8.48
CA MET A 439 10.93 -5.94 -8.59
C MET A 439 10.56 -7.02 -7.58
N ASP A 440 11.54 -7.78 -7.09
CA ASP A 440 11.36 -8.87 -6.13
C ASP A 440 11.47 -8.39 -4.68
N GLY A 441 11.80 -7.11 -4.47
CA GLY A 441 11.98 -6.50 -3.16
C GLY A 441 13.38 -6.69 -2.57
N VAL A 442 14.34 -7.12 -3.39
CA VAL A 442 15.75 -7.23 -3.01
C VAL A 442 16.41 -5.86 -3.14
N VAL A 443 17.25 -5.53 -2.16
CA VAL A 443 18.03 -4.30 -2.15
C VAL A 443 19.20 -4.41 -3.12
N THR A 444 19.23 -3.49 -4.06
CA THR A 444 20.33 -3.26 -5.00
C THR A 444 21.15 -2.06 -4.55
N TYR A 445 22.45 -2.12 -4.78
CA TYR A 445 23.43 -1.10 -4.39
C TYR A 445 24.16 -0.59 -5.62
N GLN A 446 24.31 0.73 -5.72
CA GLN A 446 25.21 1.38 -6.68
C GLN A 446 25.88 2.58 -6.01
N SER A 447 27.10 2.90 -6.43
CA SER A 447 27.77 4.15 -6.07
C SER A 447 28.01 5.03 -7.30
N ARG A 448 28.08 6.34 -7.09
CA ARG A 448 28.39 7.32 -8.14
C ARG A 448 29.25 8.44 -7.57
N LEU A 449 30.09 9.04 -8.42
CA LEU A 449 30.76 10.29 -8.06
C LEU A 449 29.74 11.39 -7.87
N LEU A 450 29.91 12.17 -6.80
CA LEU A 450 29.02 13.27 -6.44
C LEU A 450 29.76 14.59 -6.65
N THR A 451 29.08 15.55 -7.28
CA THR A 451 29.54 16.95 -7.28
C THR A 451 29.14 17.63 -5.97
N PRO A 452 30.01 18.43 -5.35
CA PRO A 452 29.86 18.90 -3.97
C PRO A 452 28.71 19.89 -3.70
N TYR A 453 27.85 20.21 -4.67
CA TYR A 453 26.86 21.28 -4.55
C TYR A 453 25.65 21.11 -5.51
N PRO A 454 24.40 21.47 -5.12
CA PRO A 454 23.94 21.98 -3.82
C PRO A 454 23.59 20.91 -2.77
N LEU A 455 23.82 21.21 -1.49
CA LEU A 455 23.58 20.32 -0.35
C LEU A 455 22.25 20.56 0.40
N TYR A 456 21.56 21.67 0.14
CA TYR A 456 20.29 22.00 0.79
C TYR A 456 19.13 21.79 -0.19
N VAL A 457 18.71 20.54 -0.35
CA VAL A 457 17.55 20.18 -1.17
C VAL A 457 16.59 19.39 -0.29
N SER A 458 15.33 19.80 -0.26
CA SER A 458 14.25 19.11 0.47
C SER A 458 12.95 19.27 -0.29
N SER A 459 12.15 18.20 -0.36
CA SER A 459 10.76 18.28 -0.80
C SER A 459 9.89 18.98 0.24
N ASN A 460 8.83 19.60 -0.25
CA ASN A 460 7.89 20.33 0.59
C ASN A 460 7.22 19.41 1.63
N GLU A 461 7.19 19.85 2.88
CA GLU A 461 6.61 19.11 4.03
C GLU A 461 7.26 17.74 4.30
N GLN A 462 8.48 17.53 3.83
CA GLN A 462 9.28 16.32 4.07
C GLN A 462 10.42 16.57 5.06
N MET A 463 10.93 15.50 5.66
CA MET A 463 11.88 15.61 6.77
C MET A 463 13.29 15.89 6.25
N TYR A 464 13.93 16.90 6.83
CA TYR A 464 15.33 17.21 6.64
C TYR A 464 16.00 17.34 8.01
N ALA A 465 17.12 16.67 8.21
CA ALA A 465 17.92 16.82 9.42
C ALA A 465 19.35 17.22 9.05
N GLU A 466 19.93 18.17 9.79
CA GLU A 466 21.34 18.52 9.66
C GLU A 466 22.08 18.50 10.98
N THR A 467 23.34 18.10 10.91
CA THR A 467 24.26 18.08 12.02
C THR A 467 25.59 18.61 11.53
N MET A 468 25.92 19.83 11.94
CA MET A 468 27.21 20.43 11.61
C MET A 468 28.30 19.81 12.49
N MET A 469 29.44 19.46 11.89
CA MET A 469 30.59 18.86 12.58
C MET A 469 30.22 17.58 13.37
N ALA A 470 29.30 16.78 12.82
CA ALA A 470 28.80 15.54 13.40
C ALA A 470 29.91 14.54 13.77
N ILE A 471 31.02 14.54 13.03
CA ILE A 471 32.22 13.75 13.33
C ILE A 471 33.39 14.71 13.53
N PRO A 472 33.76 15.06 14.77
CA PRO A 472 34.68 16.18 15.06
C PRO A 472 36.17 15.85 14.93
N ASN A 473 36.55 14.57 14.85
CA ASN A 473 37.94 14.09 14.87
C ASN A 473 38.18 12.88 13.96
N SER A 474 37.80 12.95 12.68
CA SER A 474 38.13 11.81 11.79
C SER A 474 39.64 11.63 11.65
N SER A 475 39.99 10.41 11.29
CA SER A 475 41.32 9.99 10.86
C SER A 475 41.87 10.73 9.63
N VAL A 476 41.04 11.42 8.82
CA VAL A 476 41.53 12.22 7.68
C VAL A 476 42.28 13.47 8.19
N PRO A 477 43.52 13.75 7.72
CA PRO A 477 44.29 14.92 8.15
C PRO A 477 43.69 16.24 7.65
N ILE A 478 44.05 17.36 8.30
CA ILE A 478 43.74 18.70 7.78
C ILE A 478 44.44 18.85 6.43
N GLN A 479 43.69 19.26 5.41
CA GLN A 479 44.24 19.52 4.09
C GLN A 479 44.18 21.02 3.83
N THR A 480 45.29 21.62 3.40
CA THR A 480 45.36 23.03 3.06
C THR A 480 45.53 23.18 1.56
N TYR A 481 44.64 23.96 0.95
CA TYR A 481 44.63 24.25 -0.48
C TYR A 481 44.85 25.74 -0.68
N SER A 482 45.93 26.10 -1.35
CA SER A 482 46.20 27.50 -1.68
C SER A 482 45.47 27.85 -2.97
N VAL A 483 44.43 28.68 -2.86
CA VAL A 483 43.62 29.11 -4.00
C VAL A 483 44.18 30.43 -4.54
N PRO A 484 44.59 30.50 -5.80
CA PRO A 484 45.03 31.75 -6.40
C PRO A 484 43.83 32.67 -6.64
N LEU A 485 43.79 33.81 -5.96
CA LEU A 485 42.81 34.89 -6.17
C LEU A 485 43.49 36.12 -6.79
N PRO A 486 42.74 37.02 -7.45
CA PRO A 486 43.30 38.24 -8.05
C PRO A 486 44.05 39.16 -7.08
N ASP A 487 43.76 39.08 -5.78
CA ASP A 487 44.34 39.88 -4.70
C ASP A 487 45.39 39.11 -3.86
N GLY A 488 45.72 37.87 -4.25
CA GLY A 488 46.69 37.02 -3.58
C GLY A 488 46.22 35.58 -3.42
N ASN A 489 47.08 34.71 -2.91
CA ASN A 489 46.66 33.35 -2.58
C ASN A 489 45.87 33.35 -1.27
N LYS A 490 44.73 32.65 -1.25
CA LYS A 490 43.98 32.37 -0.02
C LYS A 490 44.03 30.89 0.29
N ASP A 491 44.52 30.56 1.47
CA ASP A 491 44.53 29.18 1.93
C ASP A 491 43.15 28.78 2.45
N ILE A 492 42.66 27.65 1.96
CA ILE A 492 41.41 27.04 2.39
C ILE A 492 41.77 25.73 3.09
N GLN A 493 41.30 25.58 4.32
CA GLN A 493 41.51 24.39 5.12
C GLN A 493 40.27 23.50 5.09
N LEU A 494 40.45 22.26 4.66
CA LEU A 494 39.50 21.19 4.93
C LEU A 494 39.82 20.61 6.30
N MET A 495 38.87 20.77 7.22
CA MET A 495 39.02 20.38 8.62
C MET A 495 38.84 18.88 8.79
N LYS A 496 39.27 18.33 9.94
CA LYS A 496 38.95 16.96 10.35
C LYS A 496 37.52 16.83 10.89
N ARG A 497 36.56 17.49 10.24
CA ARG A 497 35.17 17.55 10.67
C ARG A 497 34.23 17.28 9.50
N TRP A 498 33.23 16.43 9.71
CA TRP A 498 32.20 16.13 8.69
C TRP A 498 30.84 16.58 9.17
N ASP A 499 30.12 17.23 8.27
CA ASP A 499 28.71 17.54 8.42
C ASP A 499 27.88 16.34 7.94
N VAL A 500 26.72 16.12 8.56
CA VAL A 500 25.78 15.08 8.14
C VAL A 500 24.44 15.73 7.83
N TYR A 501 23.88 15.32 6.69
CA TYR A 501 22.57 15.75 6.21
C TYR A 501 21.73 14.51 5.92
N ILE A 502 20.52 14.47 6.46
CA ILE A 502 19.56 13.39 6.24
C ILE A 502 18.35 14.00 5.57
N ARG A 503 17.93 13.39 4.47
CA ARG A 503 16.79 13.82 3.67
C ARG A 503 15.87 12.63 3.53
N ASP A 504 14.66 12.78 4.02
CA ASP A 504 13.62 11.78 3.89
C ASP A 504 12.44 12.42 3.17
N GLU A 505 12.35 12.10 1.88
CA GLU A 505 11.38 12.66 0.93
C GLU A 505 10.05 11.89 0.94
N VAL A 506 9.90 10.89 1.82
CA VAL A 506 8.76 9.97 1.84
C VAL A 506 8.15 9.81 3.24
N ARG A 507 8.46 10.75 4.16
CA ARG A 507 8.00 10.73 5.55
C ARG A 507 6.49 10.84 5.65
N ASN A 508 5.92 11.84 4.99
CA ASN A 508 4.50 12.18 5.10
C ASN A 508 3.80 11.82 3.80
N PRO A 509 2.99 10.74 3.74
CA PRO A 509 2.26 10.39 2.53
C PRO A 509 0.97 11.22 2.35
N GLY A 510 0.48 11.27 1.12
CA GLY A 510 -0.86 11.78 0.79
C GLY A 510 -0.95 13.29 0.59
N SER A 511 -2.06 13.76 0.02
CA SER A 511 -2.23 15.19 -0.33
C SER A 511 -2.42 16.10 0.88
N ILE A 512 -2.73 15.56 2.06
CA ILE A 512 -3.04 16.36 3.25
C ILE A 512 -1.77 16.80 3.97
N ARG A 513 -0.82 15.88 4.17
CA ARG A 513 0.43 16.13 4.91
C ARG A 513 1.69 16.02 4.06
N GLY A 514 1.63 15.40 2.89
CA GLY A 514 2.80 15.14 2.05
C GLY A 514 3.32 16.32 1.23
N GLY A 515 2.82 17.52 1.49
CA GLY A 515 3.22 18.74 0.81
C GLY A 515 2.89 18.70 -0.67
N LYS A 516 3.64 19.45 -1.48
CA LYS A 516 3.45 19.62 -2.93
C LYS A 516 3.37 18.30 -3.72
N HIS A 517 4.14 17.27 -3.35
CA HIS A 517 4.22 15.99 -4.08
C HIS A 517 3.53 14.82 -3.37
N GLY A 518 2.85 15.08 -2.26
CA GLY A 518 2.16 14.02 -1.51
C GLY A 518 3.09 12.99 -0.87
N GLY A 519 4.34 13.38 -0.57
CA GLY A 519 5.37 12.48 -0.05
C GLY A 519 5.86 11.44 -1.04
N GLU A 520 5.65 11.67 -2.34
CA GLU A 520 6.19 10.79 -3.37
C GLU A 520 7.67 11.13 -3.65
N PRO A 521 8.53 10.11 -3.76
CA PRO A 521 9.96 10.33 -3.95
C PRO A 521 10.20 10.96 -5.31
N LEU A 522 10.78 12.16 -5.30
CA LEU A 522 11.15 12.83 -6.53
C LEU A 522 12.53 12.38 -6.99
N ALA A 523 12.64 12.05 -8.29
CA ALA A 523 13.92 12.00 -8.97
C ALA A 523 14.43 13.44 -9.21
N LYS A 524 14.73 14.20 -8.14
CA LYS A 524 15.23 15.57 -8.28
C LYS A 524 16.62 15.53 -8.90
N PRO A 525 16.84 16.17 -10.08
CA PRO A 525 18.17 16.29 -10.66
C PRO A 525 19.12 17.01 -9.69
N LEU A 526 18.64 17.93 -8.85
CA LEU A 526 19.51 18.64 -7.91
C LEU A 526 20.23 17.75 -6.89
N VAL A 527 19.81 16.49 -6.72
CA VAL A 527 20.50 15.49 -5.88
C VAL A 527 21.37 14.53 -6.72
N VAL A 528 21.15 14.42 -8.04
CA VAL A 528 21.75 13.41 -8.94
C VAL A 528 22.25 13.99 -10.28
N LYS A 529 22.38 15.31 -10.44
CA LYS A 529 22.71 15.91 -11.74
C LYS A 529 24.17 15.65 -12.05
N ASN A 530 24.39 14.77 -13.02
CA ASN A 530 25.58 14.82 -13.85
C ASN A 530 25.43 16.11 -14.67
N LEU A 531 25.95 17.23 -14.15
CA LEU A 531 25.90 18.51 -14.83
C LEU A 531 26.71 18.38 -16.12
N SER A 532 26.03 18.34 -17.27
CA SER A 532 26.66 18.80 -18.51
C SER A 532 27.27 20.17 -18.24
N SER A 533 28.42 20.44 -18.82
CA SER A 533 29.40 21.49 -18.52
C SER A 533 28.89 22.94 -18.35
N THR A 534 27.60 23.20 -18.56
CA THR A 534 27.01 24.53 -18.66
C THR A 534 26.25 25.00 -17.40
N ASP A 535 25.94 24.14 -16.44
CA ASP A 535 25.07 24.49 -15.28
C ASP A 535 25.82 24.63 -13.93
N ARG A 536 27.12 24.90 -13.95
CA ARG A 536 27.89 25.21 -12.74
C ARG A 536 27.62 26.66 -12.32
N THR A 537 26.54 26.93 -11.60
CA THR A 537 26.24 28.28 -11.10
C THR A 537 25.86 28.29 -9.62
N THR A 538 26.77 28.81 -8.78
CA THR A 538 26.57 29.51 -7.50
C THR A 538 26.08 28.69 -6.30
N MET A 539 26.98 28.32 -5.39
CA MET A 539 27.17 28.92 -4.05
C MET A 539 28.29 28.13 -3.34
N LEU A 540 29.45 28.75 -3.19
CA LEU A 540 30.52 28.28 -2.33
C LEU A 540 31.09 29.54 -1.68
N LEU A 541 30.51 29.95 -0.54
CA LEU A 541 31.15 30.82 0.48
C LEU A 541 30.22 31.31 1.62
N GLN A 542 29.04 30.72 1.87
CA GLN A 542 28.13 31.29 2.90
C GLN A 542 28.05 30.55 4.26
N LYS A 543 28.75 29.43 4.49
CA LYS A 543 28.78 28.81 5.84
C LYS A 543 30.14 28.30 6.35
N ARG A 544 31.22 28.34 5.55
CA ARG A 544 32.60 28.02 6.00
C ARG A 544 33.43 29.26 6.40
N GLY A 545 32.82 30.44 6.47
CA GLY A 545 33.47 31.68 6.89
C GLY A 545 32.87 32.19 8.20
N ALA A 546 33.49 31.80 9.31
CA ALA A 546 33.41 32.35 10.68
C ALA A 546 33.16 31.24 11.72
N TYR A 547 34.16 30.37 11.92
CA TYR A 547 34.66 29.97 13.24
C TYR A 547 36.12 29.55 13.11
#